data_AF-A0A925RRR2-F1
#
_entry.id   AF-A0A925RRR2-F1
#
_cell.length_a   1.000
_cell.length_b   1.000
_cell.length_c   1.000
_cell.angle_alpha   90.00
_cell.angle_beta   90.00
_cell.angle_gamma   90.00
#
_symmetry.space_group_name_H-M   'P 1'
#
loop_
_entity.id
_entity.type
_entity.pdbx_description
1 polymer ?
#
loop_
_entity_poly.entity_id
_entity_poly.type
_entity_poly.pdbx_seq_one_letter_code
_entity_poly.pdbx_strand_id
1 'polypeptide(L)'
;MLIFKCTFPYNELTALRKHLPENDFCIITHPDEKIYYGIIKADLHSKFMDMLSGETLEQLEYLDEKELRYSVKNENFDVIGNEELLKRFLGS
;
A
#
# COMPACT_ATOMS: atom_id res chain seq x y z
N MET A 1 -3.40 12.17 -0.60
CA MET A 1 -2.74 10.85 -0.72
C MET A 1 -3.78 9.79 -0.42
N LEU A 2 -3.59 8.57 -0.92
CA LEU A 2 -4.49 7.44 -0.68
C LEU A 2 -3.79 6.55 0.32
N ILE A 3 -4.46 6.28 1.44
CA ILE A 3 -4.05 5.26 2.39
C ILE A 3 -5.11 4.18 2.31
N PHE A 4 -4.69 2.94 2.17
CA PHE A 4 -5.61 1.85 1.93
C PHE A 4 -5.14 0.57 2.58
N LYS A 5 -6.05 -0.38 2.65
CA LYS A 5 -5.82 -1.78 3.01
C LYS A 5 -6.53 -2.65 2.00
N CYS A 6 -5.86 -3.70 1.54
CA CYS A 6 -6.42 -4.63 0.57
C CYS A 6 -5.66 -5.95 0.59
N THR A 7 -6.26 -7.00 0.03
CA THR A 7 -5.53 -8.20 -0.36
C THR A 7 -5.20 -8.13 -1.84
N PHE A 8 -3.92 -8.35 -2.20
CA PHE A 8 -3.49 -8.38 -3.60
C PHE A 8 -3.23 -9.81 -4.06
N PRO A 9 -3.70 -10.20 -5.25
CA PRO A 9 -3.15 -11.36 -5.92
C PRO A 9 -1.72 -11.05 -6.41
N TYR A 10 -0.88 -12.09 -6.47
CA TYR A 10 0.57 -11.94 -6.72
C TYR A 10 0.90 -11.22 -8.04
N ASN A 11 0.09 -11.42 -9.07
CA ASN A 11 0.22 -10.77 -10.37
C ASN A 11 0.03 -9.24 -10.28
N GLU A 12 -0.95 -8.78 -9.52
CA GLU A 12 -1.22 -7.34 -9.35
C GLU A 12 -0.12 -6.67 -8.54
N LEU A 13 0.34 -7.30 -7.46
CA LEU A 13 1.47 -6.80 -6.67
C LEU A 13 2.74 -6.68 -7.54
N THR A 14 2.98 -7.65 -8.42
CA THR A 14 4.09 -7.61 -9.37
C THR A 14 3.90 -6.50 -10.40
N ALA A 15 2.68 -6.27 -10.88
CA ALA A 15 2.37 -5.20 -11.82
C ALA A 15 2.61 -3.83 -11.18
N LEU A 16 2.16 -3.60 -9.94
CA LEU A 16 2.38 -2.37 -9.18
C LEU A 16 3.88 -2.05 -9.09
N ARG A 17 4.71 -3.03 -8.71
CA ARG A 17 6.17 -2.86 -8.65
C ARG A 17 6.82 -2.52 -9.98
N LYS A 18 6.26 -3.02 -11.09
CA LYS A 18 6.81 -2.82 -12.43
C LYS A 18 6.41 -1.49 -13.06
N HIS A 19 5.19 -1.01 -12.77
CA HIS A 19 4.57 0.09 -13.51
C HIS A 19 4.38 1.36 -12.69
N LEU A 20 4.38 1.29 -11.36
CA LEU A 20 4.38 2.49 -10.52
C LEU A 20 5.82 2.90 -10.19
N PRO A 21 6.13 4.21 -10.21
CA PRO A 21 7.43 4.70 -9.82
C PRO A 21 7.69 4.41 -8.33
N GLU A 22 8.82 3.77 -8.04
CA GLU A 22 9.17 3.25 -6.71
C GLU A 22 9.09 4.32 -5.62
N ASN A 23 9.37 5.59 -5.95
CA ASN A 23 9.38 6.72 -5.01
C ASN A 23 8.00 7.30 -4.67
N ASP A 24 6.93 6.83 -5.31
CA ASP A 24 5.62 7.48 -5.24
C ASP A 24 4.52 6.59 -4.64
N PHE A 25 4.86 5.35 -4.27
CA PHE A 25 4.01 4.48 -3.48
C PHE A 25 4.81 3.71 -2.44
N CYS A 26 4.12 3.23 -1.43
CA CYS A 26 4.64 2.29 -0.45
C CYS A 26 3.54 1.27 -0.14
N ILE A 27 3.88 0.00 -0.12
CA ILE A 27 3.00 -1.08 0.35
C ILE A 27 3.75 -1.83 1.44
N ILE A 28 3.06 -2.13 2.52
CA ILE A 28 3.58 -2.89 3.65
C ILE A 28 2.69 -4.11 3.90
N THR A 29 3.30 -5.19 4.35
CA THR A 29 2.61 -6.42 4.75
C THR A 29 3.29 -7.02 5.95
N HIS A 30 2.51 -7.68 6.79
CA HIS A 30 3.08 -8.58 7.81
C HIS A 30 3.40 -9.92 7.16
N PRO A 31 4.48 -10.60 7.56
CA PRO A 31 4.89 -11.88 6.98
C PRO A 31 3.85 -13.00 7.22
N ASP A 32 3.07 -12.87 8.29
CA ASP A 32 2.03 -13.83 8.66
C ASP A 32 0.63 -13.43 8.15
N GLU A 33 0.46 -12.20 7.65
CA GLU A 33 -0.81 -11.72 7.10
C GLU A 33 -0.79 -11.67 5.58
N LYS A 34 -1.94 -11.95 4.95
CA LYS A 34 -2.14 -11.75 3.51
C LYS A 34 -2.73 -10.37 3.18
N ILE A 35 -2.65 -9.46 4.15
CA ILE A 35 -3.25 -8.13 4.08
C ILE A 35 -2.12 -7.13 3.84
N TYR A 36 -2.31 -6.32 2.80
CA TYR A 36 -1.41 -5.26 2.44
C TYR A 36 -2.02 -3.93 2.84
N TYR A 37 -1.20 -3.09 3.44
CA TYR A 37 -1.51 -1.69 3.68
C TYR A 37 -0.67 -0.86 2.73
N GLY A 38 -1.21 0.23 2.19
CA GLY A 38 -0.46 1.01 1.24
C GLY A 38 -0.72 2.51 1.33
N ILE A 39 0.27 3.26 0.89
CA ILE A 39 0.26 4.70 0.74
C ILE A 39 0.60 5.04 -0.72
N ILE A 40 -0.27 5.78 -1.39
CA ILE A 40 -0.06 6.20 -2.79
C ILE A 40 -0.25 7.71 -2.90
N LYS A 41 0.69 8.38 -3.59
CA LYS A 41 0.57 9.82 -3.86
C LYS A 41 -0.66 10.13 -4.72
N ALA A 42 -1.26 11.31 -4.51
CA ALA A 42 -2.55 11.68 -5.10
C ALA A 42 -2.57 11.62 -6.64
N ASP A 43 -1.46 11.98 -7.25
CA ASP A 43 -1.25 11.98 -8.70
C ASP A 43 -1.21 10.58 -9.33
N LEU A 44 -1.00 9.53 -8.53
CA LEU A 44 -0.98 8.13 -9.00
C LEU A 44 -2.29 7.37 -8.75
N HIS A 45 -3.30 8.01 -8.16
CA HIS A 45 -4.54 7.32 -7.79
C HIS A 45 -5.23 6.68 -8.99
N SER A 46 -5.42 7.43 -10.08
CA SER A 46 -6.07 6.90 -11.29
C SER A 46 -5.31 5.70 -11.83
N LYS A 47 -3.99 5.84 -11.98
CA LYS A 47 -3.13 4.78 -12.50
C LYS A 47 -3.14 3.54 -11.60
N PHE A 48 -3.17 3.73 -10.29
CA PHE A 48 -3.30 2.64 -9.33
C PHE A 48 -4.62 1.89 -9.53
N MET A 49 -5.75 2.60 -9.56
CA MET A 49 -7.06 1.99 -9.75
C MET A 49 -7.17 1.22 -11.07
N ASP A 50 -6.61 1.77 -12.16
CA ASP A 50 -6.59 1.13 -13.49
C ASP A 50 -5.79 -0.19 -13.51
N MET A 51 -4.93 -0.42 -12.52
CA MET A 51 -4.09 -1.63 -12.43
C MET A 51 -4.71 -2.73 -11.58
N LEU A 52 -5.79 -2.45 -10.85
CA LEU A 52 -6.44 -3.41 -9.97
C LEU A 52 -7.54 -4.17 -10.71
N SER A 53 -7.73 -5.44 -10.38
CA SER A 53 -8.91 -6.17 -10.82
C SER A 53 -10.17 -5.69 -10.08
N GLY A 54 -11.34 -6.02 -10.64
CA GLY A 54 -12.62 -5.74 -10.00
C GLY A 54 -12.71 -6.32 -8.57
N GLU A 55 -12.21 -7.54 -8.37
CA GLU A 55 -12.22 -8.20 -7.05
C GLU A 55 -11.36 -7.43 -6.03
N THR A 56 -10.17 -6.98 -6.44
CA THR A 56 -9.29 -6.19 -5.58
C THR A 56 -9.89 -4.81 -5.29
N LEU A 57 -10.56 -4.19 -6.27
CA LEU A 57 -11.28 -2.93 -6.05
C LEU A 57 -12.44 -3.08 -5.05
N GLU A 58 -13.14 -4.22 -5.07
CA GLU A 58 -14.21 -4.52 -4.10
C GLU A 58 -13.67 -4.73 -2.68
N GLN A 59 -12.42 -5.19 -2.55
CA GLN A 59 -11.74 -5.41 -1.27
C GLN A 59 -10.93 -4.19 -0.80
N LEU A 60 -10.82 -3.15 -1.63
CA LEU A 60 -10.03 -1.96 -1.33
C LEU A 60 -10.72 -1.13 -0.24
N GLU A 61 -10.16 -1.16 0.96
CA GLU A 61 -10.60 -0.36 2.10
C GLU A 61 -9.76 0.93 2.18
N TYR A 62 -10.42 2.08 2.21
CA TYR A 62 -9.75 3.37 2.46
C TYR A 62 -9.53 3.53 3.95
N LEU A 63 -8.30 3.86 4.34
CA LEU A 63 -7.92 4.02 5.74
C LEU A 63 -7.56 5.46 6.06
N ASP A 64 -7.73 5.82 7.33
CA ASP A 64 -7.12 7.01 7.89
C ASP A 64 -5.66 6.73 8.33
N GLU A 65 -4.87 7.80 8.45
CA GLU A 65 -3.45 7.71 8.88
C GLU A 65 -3.28 7.03 10.25
N LYS A 66 -4.25 7.23 11.16
CA LYS A 66 -4.22 6.63 12.51
C LYS A 66 -4.33 5.11 12.45
N GLU A 67 -5.12 4.57 11.53
CA GLU A 67 -5.30 3.12 11.38
C GLU A 67 -4.03 2.49 10.83
N LEU A 68 -3.42 3.12 9.80
CA LEU A 68 -2.13 2.68 9.30
C LEU A 68 -1.09 2.66 10.43
N ARG A 69 -0.96 3.76 11.18
CA ARG A 69 0.00 3.84 12.31
C ARG A 69 -0.23 2.73 13.32
N TYR A 70 -1.47 2.35 13.59
CA TYR A 70 -1.78 1.23 14.48
C TYR A 70 -1.28 -0.09 13.89
N SER A 71 -1.55 -0.34 12.60
CA SER A 71 -1.13 -1.56 11.89
C SER A 71 0.39 -1.70 11.73
N VAL A 72 1.18 -0.62 11.77
CA VAL A 72 2.66 -0.72 11.65
C VAL A 72 3.37 -0.73 13.00
N LYS A 73 2.69 -0.40 14.10
CA LYS A 73 3.36 -0.18 15.39
C LYS A 73 3.72 -1.51 16.06
N ASN A 74 5.02 -1.77 16.21
CA ASN A 74 5.63 -2.92 16.89
C ASN A 74 5.58 -4.27 16.16
N GLU A 75 5.44 -4.28 14.84
CA GLU A 75 5.42 -5.52 14.06
C GLU A 75 6.60 -5.59 13.09
N ASN A 76 7.02 -6.81 12.75
CA ASN A 76 7.95 -7.03 11.65
C ASN A 76 7.16 -6.91 10.35
N PHE A 77 7.46 -5.90 9.55
CA PHE A 77 6.79 -5.68 8.26
C PHE A 77 7.80 -5.77 7.11
N ASP A 78 7.34 -6.29 5.98
CA ASP A 78 8.02 -6.16 4.71
C ASP A 78 7.52 -4.91 3.99
N VAL A 79 8.46 -4.13 3.44
CA VAL A 79 8.16 -2.91 2.68
C VAL A 79 8.42 -3.15 1.20
N ILE A 80 7.47 -2.73 0.38
CA ILE A 80 7.54 -2.75 -1.09
C ILE A 80 7.36 -1.31 -1.58
N GLY A 81 8.37 -0.77 -2.26
CA GLY A 81 8.36 0.61 -2.76
C GLY A 81 9.13 1.57 -1.85
N ASN A 82 8.61 2.79 -1.68
CA ASN A 82 9.30 3.87 -0.98
C ASN A 82 9.18 3.78 0.55
N GLU A 83 10.19 3.22 1.22
CA GLU A 83 10.27 3.18 2.68
C GLU A 83 10.31 4.59 3.32
N GLU A 84 10.91 5.58 2.66
CA GLU A 84 10.95 6.96 3.17
C GLU A 84 9.57 7.61 3.16
N LEU A 85 8.68 7.20 2.25
CA LEU A 85 7.28 7.63 2.26
C LEU A 85 6.60 7.14 3.54
N LEU A 86 6.82 5.89 3.91
CA LEU A 86 6.30 5.32 5.15
C LEU A 86 6.80 6.09 6.39
N LYS A 87 8.12 6.33 6.49
CA LYS A 87 8.71 7.07 7.62
C LYS A 87 8.14 8.48 7.77
N ARG A 88 7.95 9.19 6.65
CA ARG A 88 7.30 10.52 6.65
C ARG A 88 5.87 10.47 7.20
N PHE A 89 5.13 9.40 6.90
CA PHE A 89 3.75 9.22 7.34
C PHE A 89 3.63 8.80 8.81
N LEU A 90 4.47 7.86 9.24
CA LEU A 90 4.44 7.36 10.61
C LEU A 90 4.97 8.36 11.64
N GLY A 91 5.71 9.38 11.18
CA GLY A 91 6.33 10.38 12.02
C GLY A 91 7.64 9.84 12.60
N SER A 92 8.74 10.53 12.28
CA SER A 92 10.02 10.36 12.99
C SER A 92 9.89 10.69 14.47
#